data_AF-F9ELI0-F1
#
_entry.id   AF-F9ELI0-F1
#
_cell.length_a   1.000
_cell.length_b   1.000
_cell.length_c   1.000
_cell.angle_alpha   90.00
_cell.angle_beta   90.00
_cell.angle_gamma   90.00
#
_symmetry.space_group_name_H-M   'P 1'
#
loop_
_entity.id
_entity.type
_entity.pdbx_description
1 polymer ?
#
loop_
_entity_poly.entity_id
_entity_poly.type
_entity_poly.pdbx_seq_one_letter_code
_entity_poly.pdbx_strand_id
1 'polypeptide(L)'
;MKKDSKVEFLREKNLEKTIELIKEKGKFTILSEYSSFFDMRTYFKVNEDGDISQKSYNPITLLYLFCDDKKMLAEYLFKYSYPEEKQNIKKIDRASNLTIEVLKKNLIKTLTNSHLDFSKTFAKELFLRDKKYFFETAYNFSLMGNPKDLKLFFVYALEEIFSKINYDENIF
;
A
#
# COMPACT_ATOMS: atom_id res chain seq x y z
N MET A 1 -29.92 -0.28 -3.81
CA MET A 1 -28.61 -0.18 -3.13
C MET A 1 -28.15 1.27 -3.18
N LYS A 2 -27.82 1.88 -2.03
CA LYS A 2 -27.19 3.19 -2.00
C LYS A 2 -25.84 3.06 -2.70
N LYS A 3 -25.60 3.82 -3.77
CA LYS A 3 -24.31 3.78 -4.48
C LYS A 3 -23.22 4.21 -3.50
N ASP A 4 -22.07 3.56 -3.57
CA ASP A 4 -20.93 3.90 -2.71
C ASP A 4 -20.43 5.30 -3.06
N SER A 5 -20.54 6.22 -2.10
CA SER A 5 -20.17 7.63 -2.29
C SER A 5 -18.73 7.82 -2.78
N LYS A 6 -17.79 6.92 -2.42
CA LYS A 6 -16.39 7.01 -2.87
C LYS A 6 -16.24 6.61 -4.34
N VAL A 7 -17.03 5.63 -4.80
CA VAL A 7 -17.07 5.23 -6.22
C VAL A 7 -17.63 6.37 -7.06
N GLU A 8 -18.70 7.02 -6.60
CA GLU A 8 -19.27 8.18 -7.30
C GLU A 8 -18.30 9.35 -7.34
N PHE A 9 -17.61 9.64 -6.23
CA PHE A 9 -16.58 10.67 -6.16
C PHE A 9 -15.46 10.43 -7.19
N LEU A 10 -14.93 9.21 -7.28
CA LEU A 10 -13.86 8.88 -8.23
C LEU A 10 -14.34 8.92 -9.69
N ARG A 11 -15.63 8.63 -9.94
CA ARG A 11 -16.23 8.71 -11.28
C ARG A 11 -16.55 10.16 -11.70
N GLU A 12 -16.89 11.03 -10.76
CA GLU A 12 -17.13 12.47 -10.99
C GLU A 12 -15.87 13.15 -11.54
N LYS A 13 -14.68 12.69 -11.13
CA LYS A 13 -13.37 13.24 -11.55
C LYS A 13 -13.24 14.76 -11.39
N ASN A 14 -13.91 15.30 -10.37
CA ASN A 14 -13.90 16.72 -10.07
C ASN A 14 -12.58 17.13 -9.39
N LEU A 15 -11.68 17.76 -10.16
CA LEU A 15 -10.35 18.16 -9.70
C LEU A 15 -10.41 19.22 -8.60
N GLU A 16 -11.23 20.26 -8.75
CA GLU A 16 -11.31 21.37 -7.78
C GLU A 16 -11.73 20.87 -6.40
N LYS A 17 -12.81 20.07 -6.37
CA LYS A 17 -13.32 19.42 -5.16
C LYS A 17 -12.29 18.52 -4.50
N THR A 18 -11.49 17.80 -5.30
CA THR A 18 -10.45 16.89 -4.78
C THR A 18 -9.25 17.67 -4.24
N ILE A 19 -8.86 18.77 -4.88
CA ILE A 19 -7.81 19.67 -4.40
C ILE A 19 -8.20 20.27 -3.04
N GLU A 20 -9.45 20.71 -2.88
CA GLU A 20 -9.98 21.19 -1.61
C GLU A 20 -9.97 20.10 -0.54
N LEU A 21 -10.42 18.90 -0.88
CA LEU A 21 -10.41 17.75 0.02
C LEU A 21 -8.99 17.40 0.50
N ILE A 22 -7.99 17.45 -0.39
CA ILE A 22 -6.57 17.23 -0.03
C ILE A 22 -6.05 18.36 0.87
N LYS A 23 -6.46 19.62 0.65
CA LYS A 23 -6.10 20.75 1.53
C LYS A 23 -6.65 20.56 2.94
N GLU A 24 -7.89 20.11 3.04
CA GLU A 24 -8.60 19.94 4.31
C GLU A 24 -8.05 18.76 5.12
N LYS A 25 -7.95 17.57 4.50
CA LYS A 25 -7.63 16.32 5.20
C LYS A 25 -6.16 15.95 5.20
N GLY A 26 -5.38 16.49 4.27
CA GLY A 26 -3.99 16.13 4.03
C GLY A 26 -3.82 14.89 3.15
N LYS A 27 -2.69 14.83 2.43
CA LYS A 27 -2.44 13.84 1.37
C LYS A 27 -2.47 12.38 1.86
N PHE A 28 -1.91 12.09 3.03
CA PHE A 28 -1.87 10.71 3.54
C PHE A 28 -3.22 10.23 4.06
N THR A 29 -4.06 11.13 4.57
CA THR A 29 -5.45 10.79 4.91
C THR A 29 -6.24 10.40 3.66
N ILE A 30 -6.06 11.13 2.55
CA ILE A 30 -6.67 10.76 1.27
C ILE A 30 -6.11 9.44 0.73
N LEU A 31 -4.81 9.21 0.83
CA LEU A 31 -4.20 7.93 0.45
C LEU A 31 -4.85 6.76 1.23
N SER A 32 -5.01 6.90 2.54
CA SER A 32 -5.68 5.90 3.38
C SER A 32 -7.15 5.72 3.03
N GLU A 33 -7.91 6.81 2.87
CA GLU A 33 -9.36 6.74 2.61
C GLU A 33 -9.70 6.04 1.29
N TYR A 34 -8.82 6.11 0.29
CA TYR A 34 -9.03 5.55 -1.04
C TYR A 34 -8.18 4.31 -1.34
N SER A 35 -7.45 3.77 -0.35
CA SER A 35 -6.56 2.61 -0.50
C SER A 35 -7.22 1.39 -1.14
N SER A 36 -8.50 1.14 -0.84
CA SER A 36 -9.28 0.04 -1.41
C SER A 36 -9.44 0.10 -2.93
N PHE A 37 -9.10 1.22 -3.57
CA PHE A 37 -9.22 1.42 -5.01
C PHE A 37 -7.86 1.36 -5.74
N PHE A 38 -6.74 1.24 -5.04
CA PHE A 38 -5.42 1.29 -5.68
C PHE A 38 -4.96 -0.07 -6.20
N ASP A 39 -5.44 -1.15 -5.57
CA ASP A 39 -5.13 -2.50 -6.03
C ASP A 39 -6.05 -2.90 -7.18
N MET A 40 -5.45 -3.17 -8.33
CA MET A 40 -6.13 -3.93 -9.36
C MET A 40 -6.27 -5.38 -8.91
N ARG A 41 -7.38 -6.04 -9.28
CA ARG A 41 -7.43 -7.50 -9.28
C ARG A 41 -6.31 -8.00 -10.19
N THR A 42 -5.43 -8.83 -9.62
CA THR A 42 -4.29 -9.41 -10.35
C THR A 42 -4.82 -10.29 -11.47
N TYR A 43 -4.74 -9.79 -12.71
CA TYR A 43 -4.95 -10.57 -13.91
C TYR A 43 -3.60 -10.66 -14.61
N PHE A 44 -3.10 -11.88 -14.77
CA PHE A 44 -2.06 -12.14 -15.75
C PHE A 44 -2.70 -11.97 -17.13
N LYS A 45 -2.09 -11.15 -17.98
CA LYS A 45 -2.51 -11.06 -19.38
C LYS A 45 -1.69 -12.08 -20.16
N VAL A 46 -2.40 -12.98 -20.84
CA VAL A 46 -1.81 -13.90 -21.80
C VAL A 46 -2.09 -13.32 -23.19
N ASN A 47 -1.06 -13.04 -23.99
CA ASN A 47 -1.25 -12.62 -25.38
C ASN A 47 -1.50 -13.83 -26.29
N GLU A 48 -1.76 -13.59 -27.58
CA GLU A 48 -2.02 -14.65 -28.57
C GLU A 48 -0.82 -15.61 -28.75
N ASP A 49 0.38 -15.13 -28.46
CA ASP A 49 1.63 -15.89 -28.51
C ASP A 49 1.90 -16.73 -27.24
N GLY A 50 1.03 -16.63 -26.23
CA GLY A 50 1.15 -17.34 -24.96
C GLY A 50 2.07 -16.68 -23.92
N ASP A 51 2.58 -15.48 -24.19
CA ASP A 51 3.37 -14.70 -23.23
C ASP A 51 2.51 -14.20 -22.08
N ILE A 52 3.02 -14.40 -20.86
CA ILE A 52 2.40 -13.94 -19.63
C ILE A 52 3.00 -12.60 -19.23
N SER A 53 2.19 -11.54 -19.21
CA SER A 53 2.55 -10.24 -18.66
C SER A 53 1.83 -9.97 -17.33
N GLN A 54 2.60 -9.58 -16.32
CA GLN A 54 2.08 -9.12 -15.03
C GLN A 54 1.76 -7.63 -15.09
N LYS A 55 0.69 -7.21 -14.40
CA LYS A 55 0.40 -5.80 -14.18
C LYS A 55 1.53 -5.16 -13.37
N SER A 56 1.95 -3.96 -13.75
CA SER A 56 2.95 -3.17 -13.02
C SER A 56 2.41 -2.70 -11.67
N TYR A 57 3.30 -2.49 -10.70
CA TYR A 57 2.95 -1.89 -9.41
C TYR A 57 2.24 -0.54 -9.58
N ASN A 58 1.28 -0.26 -8.69
CA ASN A 58 0.65 1.05 -8.61
C ASN A 58 1.59 2.03 -7.89
N PRO A 59 2.10 3.09 -8.55
CA PRO A 59 3.09 4.00 -7.97
C PRO A 59 2.47 5.04 -7.01
N ILE A 60 1.15 5.02 -6.78
CA ILE A 60 0.44 6.10 -6.05
C ILE A 60 1.04 6.41 -4.68
N THR A 61 1.45 5.41 -3.90
CA THR A 61 2.09 5.62 -2.58
C THR A 61 3.39 6.41 -2.71
N LEU A 62 4.21 6.10 -3.71
CA LEU A 62 5.47 6.82 -3.97
C LEU A 62 5.17 8.26 -4.43
N LEU A 63 4.20 8.42 -5.34
CA LEU A 63 3.78 9.73 -5.83
C LEU A 63 3.25 10.61 -4.69
N TYR A 64 2.48 10.05 -3.77
CA TYR A 64 1.96 10.76 -2.61
C TYR A 64 3.04 11.12 -1.60
N LEU A 65 4.10 10.33 -1.48
CA LEU A 65 5.25 10.71 -0.67
C LEU A 65 5.99 11.91 -1.26
N PHE A 66 6.41 11.79 -2.52
CA PHE A 66 7.36 12.73 -3.16
C PHE A 66 6.70 13.97 -3.78
N CYS A 67 5.39 13.97 -3.98
CA CYS A 67 4.66 15.12 -4.52
C CYS A 67 3.91 15.87 -3.41
N ASP A 68 4.01 17.20 -3.44
CA ASP A 68 3.22 18.13 -2.61
C ASP A 68 2.28 19.01 -3.44
N ASP A 69 2.38 18.95 -4.77
CA ASP A 69 1.45 19.64 -5.66
C ASP A 69 0.08 18.97 -5.60
N LYS A 70 -0.89 19.70 -5.06
CA LYS A 70 -2.25 19.19 -4.79
C LYS A 70 -3.02 18.86 -6.06
N LYS A 71 -2.76 19.59 -7.16
CA LYS A 71 -3.36 19.31 -8.46
C LYS A 71 -2.82 17.98 -8.99
N MET A 72 -1.51 17.77 -8.92
CA MET A 72 -0.90 16.50 -9.32
C MET A 72 -1.39 15.34 -8.45
N LEU A 73 -1.50 15.52 -7.13
CA LEU A 73 -2.03 14.50 -6.21
C LEU A 73 -3.49 14.13 -6.53
N ALA A 74 -4.33 15.10 -6.89
CA ALA A 74 -5.70 14.86 -7.34
C ALA A 74 -5.75 14.11 -8.68
N GLU A 75 -4.90 14.49 -9.64
CA GLU A 75 -4.77 13.78 -10.92
C GLU A 75 -4.29 12.33 -10.71
N TYR A 76 -3.32 12.11 -9.83
CA TYR A 76 -2.83 10.78 -9.47
C TYR A 76 -3.92 9.93 -8.82
N LEU A 77 -4.73 10.52 -7.92
CA LEU A 77 -5.86 9.81 -7.32
C LEU A 77 -6.77 9.23 -8.40
N PHE A 78 -7.17 10.03 -9.39
CA PHE A 78 -8.04 9.56 -10.46
C PHE A 78 -7.36 8.62 -11.45
N LYS A 79 -6.07 8.83 -11.72
CA LYS A 79 -5.31 7.99 -12.66
C LYS A 79 -5.06 6.58 -12.12
N TYR A 80 -4.83 6.47 -10.81
CA TYR A 80 -4.38 5.25 -10.17
C TYR A 80 -5.41 4.62 -9.23
N SER A 81 -6.65 5.12 -9.23
CA SER A 81 -7.79 4.47 -8.57
C SER A 81 -8.63 3.72 -9.60
N TYR A 82 -9.10 2.53 -9.22
CA TYR A 82 -9.93 1.66 -10.04
C TYR A 82 -11.29 1.43 -9.35
N PRO A 83 -12.29 2.32 -9.55
CA PRO A 83 -13.58 2.23 -8.87
C PRO A 83 -14.31 0.91 -9.13
N GLU A 84 -14.16 0.34 -10.33
CA GLU A 84 -14.77 -0.94 -10.72
C GLU A 84 -14.10 -2.15 -10.05
N GLU A 85 -12.84 -2.00 -9.61
CA GLU A 85 -12.03 -3.07 -9.03
C GLU A 85 -11.87 -2.91 -7.50
N LYS A 86 -12.76 -2.17 -6.84
CA LYS A 86 -12.72 -1.95 -5.39
C LYS A 86 -12.47 -3.26 -4.62
N GLN A 87 -11.44 -3.25 -3.79
CA GLN A 87 -11.04 -4.36 -2.92
C GLN A 87 -11.59 -4.19 -1.49
N ASN A 88 -11.69 -5.30 -0.79
CA ASN A 88 -11.94 -5.30 0.65
C ASN A 88 -10.60 -5.49 1.37
N ILE A 89 -10.11 -4.43 2.00
CA ILE A 89 -8.93 -4.51 2.86
C ILE A 89 -9.34 -5.23 4.15
N LYS A 90 -8.75 -6.41 4.35
CA LYS A 90 -9.01 -7.20 5.56
C LYS A 90 -8.19 -6.63 6.70
N LYS A 91 -8.82 -6.58 7.88
CA LYS A 91 -8.12 -6.26 9.12
C LYS A 91 -6.99 -7.27 9.36
N ILE A 92 -5.83 -6.79 9.77
CA ILE A 92 -4.70 -7.64 10.11
C ILE A 92 -4.78 -7.96 11.60
N ASP A 93 -4.79 -9.24 11.95
CA ASP A 93 -4.85 -9.65 13.35
C ASP A 93 -3.57 -9.28 14.10
N ARG A 94 -3.68 -9.16 15.43
CA ARG A 94 -2.54 -8.94 16.33
C ARG A 94 -1.98 -10.29 16.77
N ALA A 95 -0.67 -10.35 16.99
CA ALA A 95 0.02 -11.53 17.53
C ALA A 95 0.71 -11.21 18.86
N SER A 96 0.00 -10.47 19.73
CA SER A 96 0.52 -9.94 20.99
C SER A 96 1.00 -11.03 21.96
N ASN A 97 0.49 -12.26 21.83
CA ASN A 97 0.88 -13.42 22.63
C ASN A 97 2.26 -13.98 22.27
N LEU A 98 2.83 -13.62 21.12
CA LEU A 98 4.14 -14.09 20.68
C LEU A 98 5.26 -13.18 21.22
N THR A 99 6.41 -13.80 21.51
CA THR A 99 7.64 -13.06 21.86
C THR A 99 8.22 -12.38 20.63
N ILE A 100 9.00 -11.32 20.83
CA ILE A 100 9.68 -10.60 19.74
C ILE A 100 10.53 -11.58 18.91
N GLU A 101 11.32 -12.44 19.53
CA GLU A 101 12.16 -13.43 18.82
C GLU A 101 11.35 -14.37 17.90
N VAL A 102 10.19 -14.86 18.38
CA VAL A 102 9.31 -15.72 17.58
C VAL A 102 8.71 -14.94 16.41
N LEU A 103 8.31 -13.69 16.63
CA LEU A 103 7.82 -12.81 15.55
C LEU A 103 8.90 -12.60 14.48
N LYS A 104 10.14 -12.31 14.87
CA LYS A 104 11.29 -12.11 13.97
C LYS A 104 11.53 -13.34 13.09
N LYS A 105 11.58 -14.53 13.72
CA LYS A 105 11.76 -15.82 13.04
C LYS A 105 10.62 -16.11 12.05
N ASN A 106 9.38 -15.90 12.48
CA ASN A 106 8.20 -16.17 11.67
C ASN A 106 8.08 -15.20 10.48
N LEU A 107 8.41 -13.91 10.68
CA LEU A 107 8.43 -12.94 9.59
C LEU A 107 9.42 -13.36 8.50
N ILE A 108 10.68 -13.64 8.85
CA ILE A 108 11.68 -14.09 7.86
C ILE A 108 11.21 -15.36 7.15
N LYS A 109 10.77 -16.37 7.90
CA LYS A 109 10.31 -17.66 7.33
C LYS A 109 9.14 -17.47 6.34
N THR A 110 8.18 -16.61 6.68
CA THR A 110 7.01 -16.38 5.81
C THR A 110 7.37 -15.55 4.58
N LEU A 111 8.26 -14.56 4.71
CA LEU A 111 8.78 -13.79 3.58
C LEU A 111 9.60 -14.64 2.61
N THR A 112 10.53 -15.47 3.11
CA THR A 112 11.37 -16.33 2.25
C THR A 112 10.56 -17.39 1.50
N ASN A 113 9.43 -17.83 2.07
CA ASN A 113 8.54 -18.80 1.45
C ASN A 113 7.45 -18.14 0.58
N SER A 114 7.47 -16.81 0.40
CA SER A 114 6.44 -16.06 -0.33
C SER A 114 5.02 -16.21 0.23
N HIS A 115 4.89 -16.52 1.53
CA HIS A 115 3.61 -16.63 2.24
C HIS A 115 3.17 -15.25 2.77
N LEU A 116 2.95 -14.31 1.85
CA LEU A 116 2.79 -12.89 2.18
C LEU A 116 1.59 -12.60 3.09
N ASP A 117 0.45 -13.28 2.91
CA ASP A 117 -0.72 -13.03 3.75
C ASP A 117 -0.49 -13.39 5.23
N PHE A 118 0.26 -14.47 5.49
CA PHE A 118 0.64 -14.84 6.86
C PHE A 118 1.71 -13.91 7.42
N SER A 119 2.59 -13.38 6.56
CA SER A 119 3.65 -12.45 6.99
C SER A 119 3.09 -11.15 7.58
N LYS A 120 1.93 -10.67 7.10
CA LYS A 120 1.29 -9.41 7.52
C LYS A 120 1.06 -9.35 9.03
N THR A 121 0.59 -10.43 9.64
CA THR A 121 0.34 -10.49 11.10
C THR A 121 1.63 -10.29 11.89
N PHE A 122 2.71 -10.97 11.50
CA PHE A 122 4.01 -10.84 12.18
C PHE A 122 4.66 -9.48 11.91
N ALA A 123 4.55 -9.00 10.67
CA ALA A 123 5.01 -7.69 10.23
C ALA A 123 4.35 -6.57 11.02
N LYS A 124 3.01 -6.59 11.16
CA LYS A 124 2.26 -5.61 11.94
C LYS A 124 2.68 -5.60 13.40
N GLU A 125 2.77 -6.78 14.01
CA GLU A 125 3.14 -6.87 15.43
C GLU A 125 4.56 -6.35 15.68
N LEU A 126 5.50 -6.65 14.77
CA LEU A 126 6.86 -6.10 14.82
C LEU A 126 6.88 -4.60 14.56
N PHE A 127 6.13 -4.10 13.58
CA PHE A 127 6.03 -2.66 13.32
C PHE A 127 5.59 -1.90 14.59
N LEU A 128 4.64 -2.44 15.33
CA LEU A 128 4.09 -1.81 16.54
C LEU A 128 5.00 -1.95 17.77
N ARG A 129 5.83 -3.00 17.87
CA ARG A 129 6.64 -3.30 19.07
C ARG A 129 8.14 -3.06 18.91
N ASP A 130 8.66 -3.24 17.70
CA ASP A 130 10.08 -3.11 17.34
C ASP A 130 10.17 -2.60 15.89
N LYS A 131 9.76 -1.34 15.70
CA LYS A 131 9.68 -0.67 14.39
C LYS A 131 11.02 -0.70 13.65
N LYS A 132 12.14 -0.56 14.39
CA LYS A 132 13.50 -0.62 13.84
C LYS A 132 13.75 -1.96 13.17
N TYR A 133 13.53 -3.07 13.88
CA TYR A 133 13.75 -4.40 13.30
C TYR A 133 12.81 -4.71 12.13
N PHE A 134 11.55 -4.23 12.20
CA PHE A 134 10.62 -4.36 11.09
C PHE A 134 11.21 -3.75 9.80
N PHE A 135 11.66 -2.49 9.87
CA PHE A 135 12.23 -1.83 8.68
C PHE A 135 13.54 -2.45 8.24
N GLU A 136 14.46 -2.81 9.15
CA GLU A 136 15.69 -3.55 8.79
C GLU A 136 15.36 -4.84 8.02
N THR A 137 14.35 -5.59 8.47
CA THR A 137 13.92 -6.82 7.79
C THR A 137 13.29 -6.52 6.43
N ALA A 138 12.41 -5.52 6.36
CA ALA A 138 11.73 -5.13 5.12
C ALA A 138 12.73 -4.62 4.07
N TYR A 139 13.72 -3.82 4.46
CA TYR A 139 14.79 -3.37 3.58
C TYR A 139 15.62 -4.53 3.05
N ASN A 140 16.10 -5.40 3.95
CA ASN A 140 16.85 -6.59 3.55
C ASN A 140 16.05 -7.46 2.57
N PHE A 141 14.76 -7.71 2.85
CA PHE A 141 13.90 -8.46 1.95
C PHE A 141 13.68 -7.75 0.61
N SER A 142 13.52 -6.43 0.59
CA SER A 142 13.34 -5.66 -0.65
C SER A 142 14.57 -5.69 -1.57
N LEU A 143 15.76 -5.80 -0.98
CA LEU A 143 17.04 -5.91 -1.67
C LEU A 143 17.33 -7.36 -2.12
N MET A 144 16.67 -8.35 -1.51
CA MET A 144 16.71 -9.75 -1.94
C MET A 144 15.85 -9.92 -3.19
N GLY A 145 16.42 -9.66 -4.37
CA GLY A 145 15.71 -9.84 -5.63
C GLY A 145 16.32 -9.06 -6.79
N ASN A 146 15.49 -8.67 -7.74
CA ASN A 146 15.91 -7.84 -8.86
C ASN A 146 16.14 -6.39 -8.38
N PRO A 147 17.35 -5.82 -8.50
CA PRO A 147 17.63 -4.45 -8.06
C PRO A 147 16.88 -3.37 -8.85
N LYS A 148 16.28 -3.72 -10.00
CA LYS A 148 15.42 -2.81 -10.77
C LYS A 148 13.97 -2.77 -10.26
N ASP A 149 13.63 -3.57 -9.25
CA ASP A 149 12.29 -3.60 -8.65
C ASP A 149 12.06 -2.37 -7.75
N LEU A 150 10.82 -1.87 -7.72
CA LEU A 150 10.44 -0.70 -6.94
C LEU A 150 10.27 -0.99 -5.44
N LYS A 151 10.35 -2.26 -5.02
CA LYS A 151 10.16 -2.69 -3.63
C LYS A 151 10.93 -1.86 -2.60
N LEU A 152 12.20 -1.56 -2.88
CA LEU A 152 13.02 -0.75 -1.98
C LEU A 152 12.40 0.64 -1.74
N PHE A 153 11.93 1.28 -2.80
CA PHE A 153 11.28 2.59 -2.71
C PHE A 153 9.96 2.52 -1.97
N PHE A 154 9.20 1.42 -2.08
CA PHE A 154 7.98 1.23 -1.29
C PHE A 154 8.27 1.06 0.20
N VAL A 155 9.31 0.30 0.58
CA VAL A 155 9.72 0.19 1.99
C VAL A 155 10.15 1.55 2.54
N TYR A 156 10.96 2.29 1.78
CA TYR A 156 11.35 3.66 2.13
C TYR A 156 10.15 4.58 2.28
N ALA A 157 9.21 4.53 1.32
CA ALA A 157 8.01 5.35 1.39
C ALA A 157 7.14 5.02 2.60
N LEU A 158 7.02 3.74 2.94
CA LEU A 158 6.29 3.30 4.12
C LEU A 158 6.91 3.87 5.40
N GLU A 159 8.24 3.83 5.52
CA GLU A 159 8.97 4.40 6.67
C GLU A 159 8.75 5.91 6.79
N GLU A 160 8.93 6.63 5.69
CA GLU A 160 8.78 8.08 5.63
C GLU A 160 7.35 8.52 5.92
N ILE A 161 6.34 7.82 5.39
CA ILE A 161 4.93 8.11 5.68
C ILE A 161 4.65 7.88 7.17
N PHE A 162 5.01 6.73 7.72
CA PHE A 162 4.81 6.41 9.14
C PHE A 162 5.74 7.15 10.10
N SER A 163 6.66 7.99 9.61
CA SER A 163 7.34 8.99 10.44
C SER A 163 6.48 10.25 10.65
N LYS A 164 5.52 10.49 9.75
CA LYS A 164 4.65 11.68 9.70
C LYS A 164 3.22 11.41 10.20
N ILE A 165 2.80 10.15 10.21
CA ILE A 165 1.46 9.74 10.66
C ILE A 165 1.53 8.62 11.70
N ASN A 166 0.46 8.48 12.49
CA ASN A 166 0.24 7.30 13.33
C ASN A 166 -0.01 6.06 12.46
N TYR A 167 0.09 4.88 13.08
CA TYR A 167 -0.23 3.63 12.40
C TYR A 167 -1.62 3.69 11.75
N ASP A 168 -1.67 3.35 10.46
CA ASP A 168 -2.85 3.31 9.63
C ASP A 168 -2.80 2.01 8.83
N GLU A 169 -3.75 1.12 9.11
CA GLU A 169 -3.82 -0.22 8.51
C GLU A 169 -4.17 -0.19 7.01
N ASN A 170 -4.75 0.89 6.50
CA ASN A 170 -5.05 1.03 5.08
C ASN A 170 -3.81 1.35 4.25
N ILE A 171 -2.78 1.93 4.89
CA ILE A 171 -1.49 2.26 4.26
C ILE A 171 -0.48 1.12 4.48
N PHE A 172 -0.58 0.41 5.61
CA PHE A 172 0.32 -0.69 5.99
C PHE A 172 0.10 -1.96 5.15
#